data_AF-A0A534RKP2-F1
#
_entry.id   AF-A0A534RKP2-F1
#
_cell.length_a   1.000
_cell.length_b   1.000
_cell.length_c   1.000
_cell.angle_alpha   90.00
_cell.angle_beta   90.00
_cell.angle_gamma   90.00
#
_symmetry.space_group_name_H-M   'P 1'
#
loop_
_entity.id
_entity.type
_entity.pdbx_description
1 polymer ?
#
loop_
_entity_poly.entity_id
_entity_poly.type
_entity_poly.pdbx_seq_one_letter_code
_entity_poly.pdbx_strand_id
1 'polypeptide(L)'
;MARSARAPSPHLGRPPPWCGAEALHFSVQTNHLHLIVEADARTALSRGLQGLVIRLAKGINRTLGRRGRVWGDRYHARALRTPREVRNALVYVLQNWRRHRVGTGALDTCSSAVWFDGWVRSVPSAVGARPVVPPRTRLA
;
A
#
# COMPACT_ATOMS: atom_id res chain seq x y z
N MET A 1 40.38 -12.91 15.16
CA MET A 1 39.76 -11.60 14.90
C MET A 1 38.27 -11.79 14.63
N ALA A 2 37.43 -11.66 15.66
CA ALA A 2 35.98 -11.79 15.53
C ALA A 2 35.38 -10.39 15.26
N ARG A 3 34.89 -10.17 14.03
CA ARG A 3 34.06 -8.99 13.73
C ARG A 3 32.64 -9.29 14.19
N SER A 4 32.27 -8.74 15.35
CA SER A 4 30.89 -8.65 15.79
C SER A 4 30.12 -7.78 14.81
N ALA A 5 29.29 -8.40 13.97
CA ALA A 5 28.29 -7.69 13.19
C ALA A 5 27.15 -7.33 14.15
N ARG A 6 27.12 -6.06 14.56
CA ARG A 6 26.01 -5.47 15.32
C ARG A 6 24.75 -5.65 14.48
N ALA A 7 23.72 -6.30 15.05
CA ALA A 7 22.41 -6.38 14.41
C ALA A 7 21.92 -4.95 14.10
N PRO A 8 21.38 -4.69 12.90
CA PRO A 8 20.85 -3.37 12.58
C PRO A 8 19.72 -3.04 13.54
N SER A 9 19.85 -1.89 14.22
CA SER A 9 18.83 -1.29 15.07
C SER A 9 17.48 -1.21 14.34
N PRO A 10 16.34 -1.36 15.03
CA PRO A 10 15.01 -1.22 14.45
C PRO A 10 14.69 0.26 14.24
N HIS A 11 15.43 0.93 13.36
CA HIS A 11 14.94 2.17 12.79
C HIS A 11 13.81 1.77 11.84
N LEU A 12 12.57 2.16 12.19
CA LEU A 12 11.39 2.15 11.33
C LEU A 12 11.67 3.01 10.08
N GLY A 13 12.46 2.46 9.15
CA GLY A 13 12.85 3.12 7.92
C GLY A 13 11.63 3.25 7.03
N ARG A 14 11.32 4.49 6.62
CA ARG A 14 10.38 4.78 5.55
C ARG A 14 10.68 3.86 4.36
N PRO A 15 9.72 3.09 3.84
CA PRO A 15 9.96 2.29 2.65
C PRO A 15 10.47 3.19 1.51
N PRO A 16 11.47 2.76 0.73
CA PRO A 16 12.06 3.60 -0.30
C PRO A 16 10.99 4.00 -1.34
N PRO A 17 10.92 5.29 -1.73
CA PRO A 17 9.94 5.77 -2.69
C PRO A 17 10.14 5.10 -4.05
N TRP A 18 9.05 4.87 -4.77
CA TRP A 18 9.08 4.34 -6.11
C TRP A 18 9.21 5.51 -7.08
N CYS A 19 10.45 5.91 -7.37
CA CYS A 19 10.73 7.03 -8.29
C CYS A 19 9.96 8.32 -7.91
N GLY A 20 9.89 8.65 -6.62
CA GLY A 20 9.17 9.84 -6.11
C GLY A 20 7.66 9.65 -5.90
N ALA A 21 7.14 8.42 -6.02
CA ALA A 21 5.78 8.05 -5.64
C ALA A 21 5.78 7.10 -4.44
N GLU A 22 4.83 7.27 -3.53
CA GLU A 22 4.78 6.54 -2.26
C GLU A 22 3.38 6.07 -1.92
N ALA A 23 3.28 4.83 -1.46
CA ALA A 23 2.01 4.29 -1.00
C ALA A 23 1.68 4.83 0.39
N LEU A 24 0.53 5.49 0.50
CA LEU A 24 -0.07 5.89 1.78
C LEU A 24 -0.95 4.77 2.33
N HIS A 25 -1.75 4.16 1.45
CA HIS A 25 -2.62 3.04 1.80
C HIS A 25 -2.82 2.09 0.62
N PHE A 26 -3.12 0.83 0.92
CA PHE A 26 -3.45 -0.16 -0.10
C PHE A 26 -4.45 -1.21 0.40
N SER A 27 -5.09 -1.91 -0.53
CA SER A 27 -5.78 -3.18 -0.30
C SER A 27 -5.59 -4.09 -1.51
N VAL A 28 -5.19 -5.33 -1.25
CA VAL A 28 -5.03 -6.39 -2.25
C VAL A 28 -6.31 -7.21 -2.25
N GLN A 29 -6.99 -7.25 -3.41
CA GLN A 29 -8.14 -8.11 -3.64
C GLN A 29 -7.79 -9.19 -4.65
N THR A 30 -8.66 -10.20 -4.78
CA THR A 30 -8.41 -11.40 -5.59
C THR A 30 -8.03 -11.09 -7.04
N ASN A 31 -8.58 -10.02 -7.63
CA ASN A 31 -8.35 -9.65 -9.02
C ASN A 31 -7.85 -8.21 -9.23
N HIS A 32 -7.65 -7.43 -8.16
CA HIS A 32 -7.19 -6.04 -8.30
C HIS A 32 -6.46 -5.52 -7.04
N LEU A 33 -5.66 -4.48 -7.26
CA LEU A 33 -4.92 -3.76 -6.22
C LEU A 33 -5.42 -2.32 -6.15
N HIS A 34 -5.90 -1.89 -4.98
CA HIS A 34 -6.24 -0.50 -4.71
C HIS A 34 -5.09 0.20 -3.99
N LEU A 35 -4.80 1.44 -4.38
CA LEU A 35 -3.72 2.25 -3.82
C LEU A 35 -4.19 3.69 -3.60
N ILE A 36 -3.82 4.27 -2.47
CA ILE A 36 -3.70 5.72 -2.28
C ILE A 36 -2.22 6.02 -2.32
N VAL A 37 -1.82 6.86 -3.28
CA VAL A 37 -0.41 7.19 -3.55
C VAL A 37 -0.24 8.69 -3.49
N GLU A 38 0.82 9.14 -2.81
CA GLU A 38 1.31 10.50 -2.93
C GLU A 38 2.47 10.53 -3.92
N ALA A 39 2.47 11.47 -4.85
CA ALA A 39 3.53 11.63 -5.84
C ALA A 39 3.67 13.10 -6.23
N ASP A 40 4.91 13.55 -6.44
CA ASP A 40 5.22 14.95 -6.76
C ASP A 40 4.77 15.34 -8.18
N ALA A 41 4.66 14.36 -9.08
CA ALA A 41 4.22 14.56 -10.46
C ALA A 41 3.55 13.30 -11.03
N ARG A 42 2.74 13.49 -12.08
CA ARG A 42 2.13 12.38 -12.83
C ARG A 42 3.17 11.39 -13.37
N THR A 43 4.33 11.88 -13.80
CA THR A 43 5.45 11.07 -14.30
C THR A 43 6.07 10.21 -13.20
N ALA A 44 6.25 10.76 -12.00
CA ALA A 44 6.69 10.02 -10.82
C ALA A 44 5.70 8.89 -10.48
N LEU A 45 4.40 9.20 -10.45
CA LEU A 45 3.33 8.21 -10.27
C LEU A 45 3.41 7.09 -11.32
N SER A 46 3.45 7.45 -12.61
CA SER A 46 3.49 6.46 -13.70
C SER A 46 4.71 5.54 -13.61
N ARG A 47 5.91 6.10 -13.39
CA ARG A 47 7.16 5.33 -13.28
C ARG A 47 7.16 4.46 -12.02
N GLY A 48 6.71 5.00 -10.89
CA GLY A 48 6.60 4.27 -9.64
C GLY A 48 5.65 3.08 -9.74
N LEU A 49 4.45 3.28 -10.29
CA LEU A 49 3.47 2.21 -10.52
C LEU A 49 3.97 1.18 -11.52
N GLN A 50 4.65 1.60 -12.60
CA GLN A 50 5.26 0.67 -13.56
C GLN A 50 6.32 -0.22 -12.89
N GLY A 51 7.19 0.34 -12.06
CA GLY A 51 8.16 -0.45 -11.30
C GLY A 51 7.48 -1.43 -10.33
N LEU A 52 6.44 -0.97 -9.62
CA LEU A 52 5.66 -1.80 -8.70
C LEU A 52 5.03 -3.00 -9.42
N VAL A 53 4.22 -2.75 -10.46
CA VAL A 53 3.49 -3.83 -11.16
C VAL A 53 4.43 -4.84 -11.81
N ILE A 54 5.60 -4.41 -12.30
CA ILE A 54 6.64 -5.33 -12.79
C ILE A 54 7.17 -6.22 -11.66
N ARG A 55 7.53 -5.65 -10.50
CA ARG A 55 8.02 -6.42 -9.35
C ARG A 55 6.99 -7.41 -8.84
N LEU A 56 5.74 -6.97 -8.70
CA LEU A 56 4.63 -7.83 -8.29
C LEU A 56 4.39 -8.96 -9.30
N ALA A 57 4.38 -8.66 -10.60
CA ALA A 57 4.22 -9.68 -11.63
C ALA A 57 5.32 -10.74 -11.58
N LYS A 58 6.58 -10.31 -11.43
CA LYS A 58 7.74 -11.21 -11.27
C LYS A 58 7.64 -12.05 -10.00
N GLY A 59 7.20 -11.45 -8.88
CA GLY A 59 6.99 -12.14 -7.61
C GLY A 59 5.91 -13.21 -7.72
N ILE A 60 4.71 -12.83 -8.19
CA ILE A 60 3.56 -13.73 -8.37
C ILE A 60 3.92 -14.90 -9.29
N ASN A 61 4.53 -14.62 -10.44
CA ASN A 61 4.94 -15.66 -11.38
C ASN A 61 5.91 -16.65 -10.76
N ARG A 62 6.91 -16.16 -10.01
CA ARG A 62 7.89 -17.00 -9.31
C ARG A 62 7.22 -17.88 -8.27
N THR A 63 6.36 -17.31 -7.42
CA THR A 63 5.64 -18.05 -6.38
C THR A 63 4.73 -19.13 -6.95
N LEU A 64 4.10 -18.86 -8.10
CA LEU A 64 3.19 -19.80 -8.78
C LEU A 64 3.90 -20.74 -9.77
N GLY A 65 5.23 -20.67 -9.91
CA GLY A 65 5.97 -21.46 -10.89
C GLY A 65 5.59 -21.19 -12.36
N ARG A 66 4.91 -20.08 -12.64
CA ARG A 66 4.41 -19.73 -13.97
C ARG A 66 5.21 -18.60 -14.62
N ARG A 67 4.96 -18.36 -15.90
CA ARG A 67 5.51 -17.22 -16.65
C ARG A 67 4.39 -16.46 -17.35
N GLY A 68 4.71 -15.27 -17.86
CA GLY A 68 3.79 -14.47 -18.67
C GLY A 68 3.09 -13.34 -17.92
N ARG A 69 2.02 -12.82 -18.52
CA ARG A 69 1.32 -11.61 -18.06
C ARG A 69 0.57 -11.87 -16.75
N VAL A 70 0.61 -10.89 -15.84
CA VAL A 70 -0.18 -10.88 -14.60
C VAL A 70 -1.28 -9.82 -14.65
N TRP A 71 -0.97 -8.65 -15.20
CA TRP A 71 -1.89 -7.51 -15.24
C TRP A 71 -2.56 -7.37 -16.60
N GLY A 72 -3.90 -7.35 -16.64
CA GLY A 72 -4.69 -7.26 -17.88
C GLY A 72 -4.73 -5.87 -18.52
N ASP A 73 -4.62 -4.81 -17.72
CA ASP A 73 -4.84 -3.42 -18.14
C ASP A 73 -3.85 -2.41 -17.54
N ARG A 74 -3.99 -1.15 -17.94
CA ARG A 74 -3.33 0.00 -17.30
C ARG A 74 -4.00 0.32 -15.96
N TYR A 75 -3.31 1.11 -15.14
CA TYR A 75 -3.90 1.61 -13.89
C TYR A 75 -4.96 2.70 -14.19
N HIS A 76 -5.99 2.77 -13.36
CA HIS A 76 -6.91 3.90 -13.29
C HIS A 76 -6.47 4.83 -12.15
N ALA A 77 -6.36 6.13 -12.42
CA ALA A 77 -5.97 7.11 -11.41
C ALA A 77 -6.90 8.32 -11.42
N ARG A 78 -7.23 8.79 -10.21
CA ARG A 78 -7.99 10.01 -9.94
C ARG A 78 -7.23 10.82 -8.90
N ALA A 79 -7.01 12.10 -9.17
CA ALA A 79 -6.48 13.02 -8.17
C ALA A 79 -7.54 13.30 -7.10
N LEU A 80 -7.16 13.15 -5.83
CA LEU A 80 -7.98 13.51 -4.66
C LEU A 80 -7.65 14.95 -4.30
N ARG A 81 -8.62 15.86 -4.39
CA ARG A 81 -8.41 17.30 -4.28
C ARG A 81 -9.01 17.90 -3.01
N THR A 82 -9.89 17.17 -2.35
CA THR A 82 -10.59 17.64 -1.14
C THR A 82 -10.47 16.64 0.01
N PRO A 83 -10.55 17.08 1.27
CA PRO A 83 -10.56 16.17 2.42
C PRO A 83 -11.68 15.13 2.34
N ARG A 84 -12.85 15.51 1.78
CA ARG A 84 -13.96 14.58 1.57
C ARG A 84 -13.61 13.48 0.57
N GLU A 85 -12.94 13.82 -0.52
CA GLU A 85 -12.47 12.83 -1.49
C GLU A 85 -11.43 11.89 -0.87
N VAL A 86 -10.51 12.42 -0.05
CA VAL A 86 -9.54 11.60 0.67
C VAL A 86 -10.22 10.65 1.65
N ARG A 87 -11.16 11.15 2.46
CA ARG A 87 -11.95 10.32 3.36
C ARG A 87 -12.69 9.20 2.61
N ASN A 88 -13.33 9.52 1.49
CA ASN A 88 -14.04 8.52 0.69
C ASN A 88 -13.09 7.47 0.12
N ALA A 89 -11.91 7.88 -0.35
CA ALA A 89 -10.88 6.96 -0.82
C ALA A 89 -10.36 6.06 0.31
N LEU A 90 -10.09 6.60 1.51
CA LEU A 90 -9.67 5.83 2.68
C LEU A 90 -10.71 4.76 3.06
N VAL A 91 -11.99 5.14 3.14
CA VAL A 91 -13.08 4.20 3.43
C VAL A 91 -13.14 3.13 2.36
N TYR A 92 -13.07 3.50 1.08
CA TYR A 92 -13.09 2.54 -0.01
C TYR A 92 -11.90 1.58 0.05
N VAL A 93 -10.66 2.08 0.16
CA VAL A 93 -9.46 1.23 0.17
C VAL A 93 -9.40 0.34 1.41
N LEU A 94 -9.69 0.86 2.61
CA LEU A 94 -9.49 0.11 3.87
C LEU A 94 -10.71 -0.70 4.30
N GLN A 95 -11.91 -0.42 3.78
CA GLN A 95 -13.15 -1.04 4.25
C GLN A 95 -14.01 -1.68 3.17
N ASN A 96 -13.72 -1.50 1.87
CA ASN A 96 -14.55 -2.13 0.83
C ASN A 96 -14.56 -3.66 0.91
N TRP A 97 -13.50 -4.28 1.45
CA TRP A 97 -13.45 -5.73 1.70
C TRP A 97 -14.61 -6.23 2.59
N ARG A 98 -15.17 -5.40 3.48
CA ARG A 98 -16.31 -5.76 4.34
C ARG A 98 -17.57 -6.10 3.53
N ARG A 99 -17.69 -5.55 2.33
CA ARG A 99 -18.79 -5.88 1.41
C ARG A 99 -18.65 -7.28 0.82
N HIS A 100 -17.44 -7.82 0.81
CA HIS A 100 -17.11 -9.13 0.24
C HIS A 100 -16.95 -10.23 1.31
N ARG A 101 -16.78 -9.87 2.59
CA ARG A 101 -16.72 -10.81 3.71
C ARG A 101 -17.61 -10.32 4.86
N VAL A 102 -18.87 -10.75 4.82
CA VAL A 102 -19.84 -10.50 5.88
C VAL A 102 -19.36 -11.15 7.19
N GLY A 103 -19.43 -10.41 8.31
CA GLY A 103 -19.40 -11.01 9.65
C GLY A 103 -18.08 -10.98 10.41
N THR A 104 -16.99 -10.43 9.89
CA THR A 104 -15.74 -10.30 10.66
C THR A 104 -15.51 -8.84 11.05
N GLY A 105 -15.56 -8.54 12.36
CA GLY A 105 -15.17 -7.24 12.91
C GLY A 105 -13.67 -6.94 12.79
N ALA A 106 -12.91 -7.86 12.20
CA ALA A 106 -11.47 -7.78 11.99
C ALA A 106 -11.09 -6.69 10.98
N LEU A 107 -9.80 -6.41 10.84
CA LEU A 107 -9.24 -5.62 9.74
C LEU A 107 -8.83 -6.56 8.60
N ASP A 108 -8.80 -6.05 7.37
CA ASP A 108 -8.31 -6.80 6.21
C ASP A 108 -6.79 -6.97 6.30
N THR A 109 -6.34 -8.22 6.48
CA THR A 109 -4.92 -8.59 6.54
C THR A 109 -4.20 -8.38 5.21
N CYS A 110 -4.93 -8.31 4.10
CA CYS A 110 -4.43 -8.00 2.78
C CYS A 110 -4.43 -6.49 2.48
N SER A 111 -4.62 -5.65 3.50
CA SER A 111 -4.63 -4.19 3.37
C SER A 111 -3.65 -3.52 4.33
N SER A 112 -3.47 -2.21 4.14
CA SER A 112 -2.73 -1.36 5.07
C SER A 112 -3.54 -0.95 6.31
N ALA A 113 -4.75 -1.48 6.54
CA ALA A 113 -5.67 -1.03 7.59
C ALA A 113 -5.06 -1.08 8.99
N VAL A 114 -4.19 -2.05 9.26
CA VAL A 114 -3.52 -2.24 10.55
C VAL A 114 -2.47 -1.17 10.88
N TRP A 115 -2.05 -0.39 9.88
CA TRP A 115 -1.14 0.76 10.05
C TRP A 115 -1.85 2.11 9.93
N PHE A 116 -3.18 2.12 9.73
CA PHE A 116 -3.95 3.37 9.72
C PHE A 116 -4.23 3.82 11.16
N ASP A 117 -3.97 5.08 11.45
CA ASP A 117 -4.09 5.69 12.77
C ASP A 117 -5.39 6.50 12.95
N GLY A 118 -6.13 6.77 11.87
CA GLY A 118 -7.40 7.52 11.90
C GLY A 118 -8.65 6.71 12.26
N TRP A 119 -8.52 5.55 12.91
CA TRP A 119 -9.67 4.75 13.36
C TRP A 119 -10.35 5.37 14.58
N VAL A 120 -11.68 5.44 14.58
CA VAL A 120 -12.47 5.93 15.73
C VAL A 120 -12.37 4.97 16.92
N ARG A 121 -12.34 3.66 16.66
CA ARG A 121 -12.12 2.64 17.69
C ARG A 121 -10.65 2.26 17.68
N SER A 122 -10.08 2.06 18.86
CA SER A 122 -8.73 1.53 18.99
C SER A 122 -8.64 0.18 18.28
N VAL A 123 -7.65 0.04 17.40
CA VAL A 123 -7.32 -1.22 16.73
C VAL A 123 -5.88 -1.59 17.07
N PRO A 124 -5.56 -2.90 17.20
CA PRO A 124 -4.18 -3.32 17.34
C PRO A 124 -3.34 -2.82 16.16
N SER A 125 -2.33 -2.02 16.44
CA SER A 125 -1.33 -1.63 15.45
C SER A 125 -0.35 -2.77 15.20
N ALA A 126 0.00 -2.99 13.94
CA ALA A 126 0.98 -4.02 13.60
C ALA A 126 2.38 -3.63 14.08
N VAL A 127 3.07 -4.60 14.67
CA VAL A 127 4.49 -4.51 15.03
C VAL A 127 5.32 -4.93 13.82
N GLY A 128 6.23 -4.09 13.34
CA GLY A 128 7.17 -4.43 12.26
C GLY A 128 7.25 -3.40 11.13
N ALA A 129 7.81 -3.84 9.99
CA ALA A 129 8.06 -2.99 8.84
C ALA A 129 6.75 -2.41 8.29
N ARG A 130 6.71 -1.09 8.10
CA ARG A 130 5.56 -0.38 7.54
C ARG A 130 5.71 -0.28 6.02
N PRO A 131 4.88 -0.97 5.23
CA PRO A 131 4.91 -0.87 3.77
C PRO A 131 4.30 0.43 3.23
N VAL A 132 3.84 1.32 4.11
CA VAL A 132 3.21 2.60 3.80
C VAL A 132 3.91 3.74 4.53
N VAL A 133 3.74 4.95 4.00
CA VAL A 133 4.27 6.19 4.59
C VAL A 133 3.13 7.11 5.03
N PRO A 134 3.33 7.96 6.04
CA PRO A 134 2.36 9.02 6.34
C PRO A 134 2.31 10.03 5.19
N PRO A 135 1.15 10.69 4.97
CA PRO A 135 1.01 11.73 3.96
C PRO A 135 1.92 12.94 4.24
N ARG A 136 2.47 13.57 3.20
CA ARG A 136 3.15 14.88 3.34
C ARG A 136 2.16 16.04 3.19
N THR A 137 1.10 15.82 2.44
CA THR A 137 0.06 16.83 2.17
C THR A 137 -1.01 16.86 3.26
N ARG A 138 -1.55 18.06 3.55
CA ARG A 138 -2.55 18.29 4.61
C ARG A 138 -3.97 17.79 4.29
N LEU A 139 -4.16 17.02 3.22
CA LEU A 139 -5.49 16.54 2.80
C LEU A 139 -5.86 15.18 3.38
N ALA A 140 -4.90 14.49 4.01
CA ALA A 140 -5.02 13.12 4.51
C ALA A 140 -4.84 13.06 6.02
#